data_AF-A0A8S0SD97-F1
#
_entry.id   AF-A0A8S0SD97-F1
#
_cell.length_a   1.000
_cell.length_b   1.000
_cell.length_c   1.000
_cell.angle_alpha   90.00
_cell.angle_beta   90.00
_cell.angle_gamma   90.00
#
_symmetry.space_group_name_H-M   'P 1'
#
loop_
_entity.id
_entity.type
_entity.pdbx_description
1 polymer ?
#
loop_
_entity_poly.entity_id
_entity_poly.type
_entity_poly.pdbx_seq_one_letter_code
_entity_poly.pdbx_strand_id
1 'polypeptide(L)'
;MGTKLVAMLVMMVLSLLNGWYCLGCWEEENVALLHLRENINFPDGESLSSWVVNETATDCCRWESVECSNTTKRVIQLNLFNIRERALGDWYFNASLFLPFRELRNLSLNSNQLVGWIENEGIDRLSKLRNLEALNLSWNSFDNKILSSLSRLSSLKYLGFQYNYLMRKKISNSSERLFGLTKLEVLDFNGNDDISNGDILSILNLNDFINLKELDLSYNQFGSSGTIYGVSPEFIIYPYSLLISFSCALLCMSRSVPVILLPALPYH
;
A
#
# COMPACT_ATOMS: atom_id res chain seq x y z
N MET A 1 41.49 45.48 -1.87
CA MET A 1 41.14 44.15 -2.42
C MET A 1 41.12 43.04 -1.37
N GLY A 2 41.98 43.09 -0.34
CA GLY A 2 42.11 42.00 0.66
C GLY A 2 40.94 41.82 1.63
N THR A 3 40.26 42.88 2.08
CA THR A 3 39.21 42.77 3.12
C THR A 3 37.94 42.06 2.65
N LYS A 4 37.54 42.24 1.37
CA LYS A 4 36.40 41.54 0.79
C LYS A 4 36.67 40.04 0.61
N LEU A 5 37.88 39.67 0.22
CA LEU A 5 38.27 38.27 0.03
C LEU A 5 38.31 37.52 1.37
N VAL A 6 38.84 38.17 2.42
CA VAL A 6 38.85 37.61 3.78
C VAL A 6 37.43 37.44 4.31
N ALA A 7 36.53 38.41 4.11
CA ALA A 7 35.13 38.28 4.51
C ALA A 7 34.41 37.13 3.77
N MET A 8 34.67 36.96 2.47
CA MET A 8 34.09 35.85 1.69
C MET A 8 34.60 34.49 2.17
N LEU A 9 35.90 34.37 2.45
CA LEU A 9 36.50 33.13 2.98
C LEU A 9 35.99 32.82 4.38
N VAL A 10 35.83 33.82 5.25
CA VAL A 10 35.26 33.64 6.59
C VAL A 10 33.80 33.20 6.49
N MET A 11 32.98 33.78 5.61
CA MET A 11 31.59 33.35 5.40
C MET A 11 31.51 31.93 4.82
N MET A 12 32.39 31.58 3.87
CA MET A 12 32.47 30.25 3.29
C MET A 12 32.91 29.21 4.33
N VAL A 13 33.91 29.54 5.14
CA VAL A 13 34.38 28.70 6.26
C VAL A 13 33.31 28.61 7.36
N LEU A 14 32.58 29.68 7.66
CA LEU A 14 31.44 29.63 8.58
C LEU A 14 30.31 28.76 8.01
N SER A 15 30.04 28.77 6.70
CA SER A 15 29.08 27.84 6.08
C SER A 15 29.56 26.38 6.03
N LEU A 16 30.88 26.16 6.02
CA LEU A 16 31.49 24.82 6.05
C LEU A 16 31.68 24.28 7.48
N LEU A 17 31.90 25.16 8.47
CA LEU A 17 32.07 24.86 9.90
C LEU A 17 30.73 24.82 10.64
N ASN A 18 29.78 25.66 10.26
CA ASN A 18 28.36 25.48 10.58
C ASN A 18 27.75 24.54 9.53
N GLY A 19 28.44 23.42 9.26
CA GLY A 19 28.04 22.46 8.24
C GLY A 19 26.53 22.34 8.29
N TRP A 20 25.87 22.75 7.19
CA TRP A 20 24.43 23.00 7.14
C TRP A 20 23.76 22.03 8.08
N TYR A 21 23.25 22.54 9.20
CA TYR A 21 22.48 21.72 10.11
C TYR A 21 21.21 21.36 9.32
N CYS A 22 21.27 20.27 8.55
CA CYS A 22 20.13 19.60 7.96
C CYS A 22 19.36 18.99 9.13
N LEU A 23 18.62 19.84 9.82
CA LEU A 23 17.77 19.46 10.93
C LEU A 23 16.51 18.73 10.46
N GLY A 24 16.39 18.43 9.16
CA GLY A 24 15.20 17.89 8.53
C GLY A 24 15.41 16.83 7.45
N CYS A 25 14.29 16.36 6.90
CA CYS A 25 14.28 15.49 5.72
C CYS A 25 14.85 16.19 4.47
N TRP A 26 15.08 15.40 3.42
CA TRP A 26 15.67 15.89 2.19
C TRP A 26 14.75 16.90 1.48
N GLU A 27 15.32 17.96 0.91
CA GLU A 27 14.56 19.04 0.25
C GLU A 27 13.59 18.50 -0.82
N GLU A 28 14.05 17.54 -1.63
CA GLU A 28 13.21 16.89 -2.64
C GLU A 28 12.01 16.12 -2.05
N GLU A 29 12.18 15.52 -0.86
CA GLU A 29 11.12 14.79 -0.16
C GLU A 29 10.18 15.75 0.57
N ASN A 30 10.72 16.83 1.15
CA ASN A 30 9.93 17.90 1.76
C ASN A 30 8.97 18.54 0.75
N VAL A 31 9.50 18.97 -0.41
CA VAL A 31 8.71 19.56 -1.50
C VAL A 31 7.67 18.57 -2.02
N ALA A 32 8.04 17.29 -2.15
CA ALA A 32 7.12 16.25 -2.58
C ALA A 32 5.95 16.05 -1.61
N LEU A 33 6.19 16.11 -0.29
CA LEU A 33 5.14 16.04 0.72
C LEU A 33 4.21 17.24 0.66
N LEU A 34 4.73 18.45 0.44
CA LEU A 34 3.88 19.63 0.27
C LEU A 34 2.98 19.50 -0.96
N HIS A 35 3.52 19.07 -2.11
CA HIS A 35 2.70 18.78 -3.29
C HIS A 35 1.68 17.66 -3.06
N LEU A 36 2.06 16.64 -2.28
CA LEU A 36 1.17 15.56 -1.90
C LEU A 36 0.00 16.07 -1.04
N ARG A 37 0.26 16.96 -0.08
CA ARG A 37 -0.77 17.62 0.72
C ARG A 37 -1.76 18.40 -0.16
N GLU A 38 -1.26 19.22 -1.08
CA GLU A 38 -2.12 19.97 -2.01
C GLU A 38 -2.98 19.03 -2.88
N ASN A 39 -2.42 17.90 -3.33
CA ASN A 39 -3.17 16.93 -4.13
C ASN A 39 -4.25 16.19 -3.33
N ILE A 40 -3.97 15.84 -2.07
CA ILE A 40 -4.94 15.24 -1.14
C ILE A 40 -6.11 16.18 -0.89
N ASN A 41 -5.80 17.46 -0.68
CA ASN A 41 -6.77 18.48 -0.33
C ASN A 41 -7.50 19.08 -1.53
N PHE A 42 -7.16 18.74 -2.77
CA PHE A 42 -7.89 19.26 -3.92
C PHE A 42 -9.36 18.75 -3.95
N PRO A 43 -10.36 19.62 -4.21
CA PRO A 43 -10.23 21.07 -4.47
C PRO A 43 -10.08 21.97 -3.22
N ASP A 44 -10.78 21.67 -2.12
CA ASP A 44 -10.93 22.60 -0.98
C ASP A 44 -10.87 21.92 0.42
N GLY A 45 -10.02 20.91 0.59
CA GLY A 45 -9.78 20.20 1.86
C GLY A 45 -8.73 20.87 2.75
N GLU A 46 -8.71 20.49 4.04
CA GLU A 46 -7.85 21.10 5.06
C GLU A 46 -7.01 20.10 5.86
N SER A 47 -6.88 18.85 5.38
CA SER A 47 -6.11 17.80 6.06
C SER A 47 -4.61 18.07 6.11
N LEU A 48 -3.91 17.31 6.97
CA LEU A 48 -2.45 17.38 7.19
C LEU A 48 -1.99 18.76 7.70
N SER A 49 -2.63 19.26 8.75
CA SER A 49 -2.32 20.58 9.32
C SER A 49 -0.90 20.69 9.90
N SER A 50 -0.24 19.57 10.22
CA SER A 50 1.15 19.56 10.69
C SER A 50 2.18 19.72 9.57
N TRP A 51 1.79 19.57 8.30
CA TRP A 51 2.69 19.63 7.14
C TRP A 51 2.87 21.08 6.69
N VAL A 52 3.53 21.87 7.55
CA VAL A 52 3.71 23.31 7.36
C VAL A 52 5.18 23.67 7.15
N VAL A 53 5.41 24.61 6.24
CA VAL A 53 6.70 25.30 6.13
C VAL A 53 6.64 26.52 7.04
N ASN A 54 7.32 26.48 8.17
CA ASN A 54 7.60 27.66 8.96
C ASN A 54 9.12 27.79 9.20
N GLU A 55 9.58 28.97 9.58
CA GLU A 55 11.01 29.31 9.77
C GLU A 55 11.75 28.37 10.74
N THR A 56 11.01 27.55 11.51
CA THR A 56 11.53 26.60 12.50
C THR A 56 11.20 25.12 12.23
N ALA A 57 10.37 24.80 11.24
CA ALA A 57 9.81 23.47 10.98
C ALA A 57 10.15 22.97 9.56
N THR A 58 11.43 23.03 9.20
CA THR A 58 11.96 22.43 7.97
C THR A 58 12.09 20.90 8.06
N ASP A 59 11.90 20.32 9.25
CA ASP A 59 12.02 18.88 9.49
C ASP A 59 10.72 18.12 9.24
N CYS A 60 10.52 17.66 8.00
CA CYS A 60 9.35 16.86 7.68
C CYS A 60 9.32 15.49 8.38
N CYS A 61 10.42 15.02 8.97
CA CYS A 61 10.43 13.79 9.76
C CYS A 61 9.68 13.93 11.09
N ARG A 62 9.26 15.15 11.46
CA ARG A 62 8.41 15.43 12.62
C ARG A 62 6.94 15.61 12.25
N TRP A 63 6.63 15.62 10.95
CA TRP A 63 5.26 15.76 10.52
C TRP A 63 4.49 14.48 10.87
N GLU A 64 3.21 14.65 11.21
CA GLU A 64 2.32 13.53 11.40
C GLU A 64 2.34 12.65 10.15
N SER A 65 2.23 11.34 10.36
CA SER A 65 2.20 10.34 9.28
C SER A 65 3.48 10.18 8.45
N VAL A 66 4.58 10.85 8.80
CA VAL A 66 5.89 10.70 8.15
C VAL A 66 6.86 10.01 9.11
N GLU A 67 7.49 8.93 8.65
CA GLU A 67 8.61 8.30 9.35
C GLU A 67 9.86 8.36 8.50
N CYS A 68 10.98 8.74 9.12
CA CYS A 68 12.27 8.80 8.48
C CYS A 68 13.26 7.80 9.06
N SER A 69 14.21 7.37 8.24
CA SER A 69 15.39 6.64 8.68
C SER A 69 16.24 7.49 9.63
N ASN A 70 16.59 6.93 10.78
CA ASN A 70 17.48 7.60 11.74
C ASN A 70 18.88 7.85 11.17
N THR A 71 19.31 7.07 10.17
CA THR A 71 20.64 7.13 9.56
C THR A 71 20.67 8.07 8.35
N THR A 72 19.76 7.90 7.40
CA THR A 72 19.79 8.61 6.11
C THR A 72 18.93 9.87 6.11
N LYS A 73 18.05 10.03 7.13
CA LYS A 73 17.02 11.07 7.21
C LYS A 73 16.07 11.10 6.01
N ARG A 74 16.02 10.01 5.23
CA ARG A 74 15.06 9.81 4.14
C ARG A 74 13.75 9.28 4.69
N VAL A 75 12.65 9.64 4.04
CA VAL A 75 11.32 9.09 4.35
C VAL A 75 11.29 7.60 4.02
N ILE A 76 10.92 6.78 5.00
CA ILE A 76 10.80 5.33 4.88
C ILE A 76 9.36 4.84 5.03
N GLN A 77 8.48 5.64 5.66
CA GLN A 77 7.06 5.32 5.78
C GLN A 77 6.20 6.57 5.62
N LEU A 78 5.09 6.39 4.90
CA LEU A 78 3.98 7.34 4.82
C LEU A 78 2.69 6.63 5.21
N ASN A 79 2.08 7.07 6.32
CA ASN A 79 0.81 6.53 6.80
C ASN A 79 -0.33 7.52 6.54
N LEU A 80 -0.92 7.47 5.35
CA LEU A 80 -1.99 8.38 4.95
C LEU A 80 -3.37 7.75 5.16
N PHE A 81 -3.54 6.94 6.20
CA PHE A 81 -4.83 6.35 6.54
C PHE A 81 -5.89 7.41 6.83
N ASN A 82 -7.02 7.35 6.12
CA ASN A 82 -8.21 8.19 6.36
C ASN A 82 -7.87 9.69 6.49
N ILE A 83 -6.94 10.16 5.66
CA ILE A 83 -6.50 11.55 5.64
C ILE A 83 -7.44 12.39 4.77
N ARG A 84 -7.86 11.86 3.61
CA ARG A 84 -8.66 12.64 2.66
C ARG A 84 -10.10 12.78 3.14
N GLU A 85 -10.61 14.01 3.13
CA GLU A 85 -11.97 14.29 3.53
C GLU A 85 -12.99 13.62 2.60
N ARG A 86 -13.95 12.89 3.21
CA ARG A 86 -14.95 12.14 2.43
C ARG A 86 -15.84 13.02 1.55
N ALA A 87 -16.02 14.30 1.92
CA ALA A 87 -16.85 15.23 1.17
C ALA A 87 -16.27 15.58 -0.22
N LEU A 88 -14.97 15.37 -0.42
CA LEU A 88 -14.28 15.71 -1.66
C LEU A 88 -14.43 14.62 -2.75
N GLY A 89 -15.17 13.54 -2.48
CA GLY A 89 -15.57 12.52 -3.46
C GLY A 89 -14.45 11.64 -4.01
N ASP A 90 -14.75 10.97 -5.12
CA ASP A 90 -13.85 10.04 -5.82
C ASP A 90 -12.50 10.66 -6.15
N TRP A 91 -11.42 9.95 -5.83
CA TRP A 91 -10.05 10.44 -6.00
C TRP A 91 -9.27 9.61 -7.01
N TYR A 92 -8.80 10.27 -8.07
CA TYR A 92 -7.83 9.75 -9.02
C TYR A 92 -6.45 10.33 -8.70
N PHE A 93 -5.53 9.48 -8.26
CA PHE A 93 -4.28 9.95 -7.67
C PHE A 93 -3.10 9.96 -8.65
N ASN A 94 -2.23 10.97 -8.52
CA ASN A 94 -0.97 11.05 -9.23
C ASN A 94 0.14 10.30 -8.47
N ALA A 95 0.36 9.02 -8.82
CA ALA A 95 1.37 8.19 -8.18
C ALA A 95 2.82 8.67 -8.39
N SER A 96 3.05 9.58 -9.35
CA SER A 96 4.37 10.22 -9.56
C SER A 96 4.84 11.03 -8.36
N LEU A 97 3.92 11.51 -7.51
CA LEU A 97 4.26 12.28 -6.32
C LEU A 97 5.09 11.48 -5.31
N PHE A 98 5.10 10.14 -5.41
CA PHE A 98 5.92 9.31 -4.54
C PHE A 98 7.36 9.09 -5.02
N LEU A 99 7.70 9.44 -6.28
CA LEU A 99 9.02 9.20 -6.86
C LEU A 99 10.20 9.79 -6.06
N PRO A 100 10.08 10.94 -5.38
CA PRO A 100 11.17 11.49 -4.58
C PRO A 100 11.53 10.64 -3.35
N PHE A 101 10.61 9.81 -2.84
CA PHE A 101 10.81 8.98 -1.66
C PHE A 101 11.54 7.67 -1.99
N ARG A 102 12.83 7.78 -2.30
CA ARG A 102 13.66 6.66 -2.81
C ARG A 102 13.85 5.53 -1.81
N GLU A 103 13.75 5.81 -0.52
CA GLU A 103 13.87 4.82 0.56
C GLU A 103 12.50 4.40 1.14
N LEU A 104 11.38 4.81 0.51
CA LEU A 104 10.05 4.45 0.98
C LEU A 104 9.86 2.93 0.98
N ARG A 105 9.52 2.39 2.14
CA ARG A 105 9.25 0.97 2.37
C ARG A 105 7.78 0.69 2.62
N ASN A 106 7.12 1.59 3.35
CA ASN A 106 5.76 1.39 3.80
C ASN A 106 4.88 2.55 3.33
N LEU A 107 3.82 2.24 2.57
CA LEU A 107 2.87 3.22 2.08
C LEU A 107 1.45 2.77 2.42
N SER A 108 0.78 3.54 3.28
CA SER A 108 -0.63 3.36 3.61
C SER A 108 -1.46 4.44 2.94
N LEU A 109 -2.41 4.04 2.09
CA LEU A 109 -3.36 4.91 1.39
C LEU A 109 -4.81 4.47 1.66
N ASN A 110 -5.01 3.68 2.70
CA ASN A 110 -6.30 3.11 3.03
C ASN A 110 -7.32 4.16 3.49
N SER A 111 -8.59 3.94 3.16
CA SER A 111 -9.71 4.85 3.52
C SER A 111 -9.62 6.27 2.93
N ASN A 112 -9.20 6.45 1.67
CA ASN A 112 -9.09 7.77 1.04
C ASN A 112 -9.95 7.97 -0.22
N GLN A 113 -10.94 7.10 -0.47
CA GLN A 113 -11.83 7.19 -1.64
C GLN A 113 -11.09 7.10 -2.98
N LEU A 114 -9.94 6.40 -3.01
CA LEU A 114 -9.20 6.18 -4.25
C LEU A 114 -9.99 5.28 -5.19
N VAL A 115 -10.22 5.75 -6.41
CA VAL A 115 -10.87 4.96 -7.47
C VAL A 115 -9.85 4.43 -8.48
N GLY A 116 -8.71 5.10 -8.59
CA GLY A 116 -7.70 4.76 -9.57
C GLY A 116 -6.53 5.73 -9.56
N TRP A 117 -5.66 5.57 -10.56
CA TRP A 117 -4.57 6.50 -10.83
C TRP A 117 -4.91 7.42 -11.99
N ILE A 118 -4.26 8.58 -12.05
CA ILE A 118 -4.25 9.41 -13.25
C ILE A 118 -3.53 8.66 -14.38
N GLU A 119 -4.13 8.64 -15.57
CA GLU A 119 -3.56 7.97 -16.76
C GLU A 119 -2.15 8.48 -17.07
N ASN A 120 -1.24 7.58 -17.47
CA ASN A 120 0.19 7.85 -17.76
C ASN A 120 1.05 8.34 -16.57
N GLU A 121 0.45 8.67 -15.43
CA GLU A 121 1.11 9.14 -14.21
C GLU A 121 0.90 8.20 -13.01
N GLY A 122 0.22 7.07 -13.24
CA GLY A 122 -0.07 6.06 -12.24
C GLY A 122 1.07 5.09 -11.96
N ILE A 123 0.75 3.80 -11.96
CA ILE A 123 1.63 2.75 -11.43
C ILE A 123 3.00 2.63 -12.11
N ASP A 124 3.14 3.07 -13.36
CA ASP A 124 4.40 3.07 -14.08
C ASP A 124 5.47 3.87 -13.33
N ARG A 125 5.02 4.85 -12.54
CA ARG A 125 5.84 5.63 -11.66
C ARG A 125 5.99 4.95 -10.31
N LEU A 126 4.89 4.51 -9.69
CA LEU A 126 4.95 3.82 -8.39
C LEU A 126 5.85 2.58 -8.42
N SER A 127 5.84 1.83 -9.52
CA SER A 127 6.70 0.67 -9.73
C SER A 127 8.19 0.98 -9.65
N LYS A 128 8.61 2.22 -9.85
CA LYS A 128 10.02 2.66 -9.69
C LYS A 128 10.48 2.68 -8.23
N LEU A 129 9.56 2.60 -7.26
CA LEU A 129 9.88 2.51 -5.83
C LEU A 129 10.37 1.09 -5.48
N ARG A 130 11.65 0.82 -5.78
CA ARG A 130 12.25 -0.52 -5.62
C ARG A 130 12.35 -1.00 -4.17
N ASN A 131 12.19 -0.11 -3.21
CA ASN A 131 12.26 -0.40 -1.78
C ASN A 131 10.89 -0.56 -1.14
N LEU A 132 9.79 -0.40 -1.88
CA LEU A 132 8.44 -0.49 -1.32
C LEU A 132 8.12 -1.95 -0.98
N GLU A 133 8.02 -2.26 0.30
CA GLU A 133 7.77 -3.62 0.82
C GLU A 133 6.32 -3.80 1.29
N ALA A 134 5.66 -2.74 1.77
CA ALA A 134 4.29 -2.80 2.24
C ALA A 134 3.44 -1.71 1.59
N LEU A 135 2.36 -2.13 0.94
CA LEU A 135 1.36 -1.24 0.36
C LEU A 135 -0.03 -1.60 0.88
N ASN A 136 -0.72 -0.63 1.49
CA ASN A 136 -2.09 -0.79 1.96
C ASN A 136 -3.03 0.15 1.18
N LEU A 137 -3.89 -0.45 0.35
CA LEU A 137 -4.92 0.21 -0.46
C LEU A 137 -6.33 -0.09 0.05
N SER A 138 -6.48 -0.65 1.24
CA SER A 138 -7.77 -1.07 1.77
C SER A 138 -8.80 0.03 1.92
N TRP A 139 -10.08 -0.32 1.95
CA TRP A 139 -11.18 0.62 2.17
C TRP A 139 -11.18 1.77 1.17
N ASN A 140 -10.93 1.45 -0.10
CA ASN A 140 -10.99 2.41 -1.20
C ASN A 140 -12.06 1.95 -2.19
N SER A 141 -11.97 2.38 -3.45
CA SER A 141 -12.97 2.12 -4.48
C SER A 141 -12.36 1.61 -5.78
N PHE A 142 -11.23 0.92 -5.68
CA PHE A 142 -10.53 0.36 -6.83
C PHE A 142 -11.30 -0.83 -7.44
N ASP A 143 -11.24 -0.97 -8.77
CA ASP A 143 -11.71 -2.14 -9.53
C ASP A 143 -10.54 -2.99 -10.05
N ASN A 144 -10.81 -4.14 -10.68
CA ASN A 144 -9.80 -5.08 -11.20
C ASN A 144 -8.75 -4.47 -12.15
N LYS A 145 -8.96 -3.29 -12.75
CA LYS A 145 -7.98 -2.66 -13.65
C LYS A 145 -6.67 -2.30 -12.95
N ILE A 146 -6.71 -2.18 -11.62
CA ILE A 146 -5.54 -1.93 -10.77
C ILE A 146 -4.60 -3.14 -10.66
N LEU A 147 -5.05 -4.36 -10.92
CA LEU A 147 -4.27 -5.56 -10.61
C LEU A 147 -3.01 -5.68 -11.47
N SER A 148 -3.16 -5.45 -12.78
CA SER A 148 -2.05 -5.44 -13.73
C SER A 148 -0.98 -4.42 -13.37
N SER A 149 -1.45 -3.30 -12.80
CA SER A 149 -0.61 -2.25 -12.28
C SER A 149 0.18 -2.77 -11.08
N LEU A 150 -0.49 -3.31 -10.06
CA LEU A 150 0.13 -3.80 -8.83
C LEU A 150 1.19 -4.88 -9.08
N SER A 151 1.03 -5.72 -10.11
CA SER A 151 2.02 -6.72 -10.56
C SER A 151 3.41 -6.15 -10.85
N ARG A 152 3.54 -4.83 -11.06
CA ARG A 152 4.83 -4.16 -11.33
C ARG A 152 5.59 -3.79 -10.06
N LEU A 153 5.00 -3.97 -8.88
CA LEU A 153 5.61 -3.65 -7.59
C LEU A 153 6.34 -4.88 -7.02
N SER A 154 7.38 -5.34 -7.73
CA SER A 154 8.06 -6.62 -7.43
C SER A 154 8.83 -6.67 -6.10
N SER A 155 8.93 -5.56 -5.37
CA SER A 155 9.53 -5.48 -4.04
C SER A 155 8.54 -5.79 -2.91
N LEU A 156 7.23 -5.84 -3.19
CA LEU A 156 6.21 -6.02 -2.15
C LEU A 156 6.32 -7.38 -1.45
N LYS A 157 6.18 -7.31 -0.13
CA LYS A 157 5.97 -8.42 0.81
C LYS A 157 4.57 -8.41 1.40
N TYR A 158 3.95 -7.23 1.52
CA TYR A 158 2.58 -7.07 1.99
C TYR A 158 1.76 -6.25 0.99
N LEU A 159 0.60 -6.77 0.62
CA LEU A 159 -0.41 -6.07 -0.16
C LEU A 159 -1.78 -6.19 0.54
N GLY A 160 -2.22 -5.08 1.14
CA GLY A 160 -3.57 -4.95 1.68
C GLY A 160 -4.48 -4.33 0.64
N PHE A 161 -5.55 -5.03 0.29
CA PHE A 161 -6.52 -4.62 -0.71
C PHE A 161 -7.97 -4.84 -0.25
N GLN A 162 -8.16 -5.11 1.04
CA GLN A 162 -9.46 -5.44 1.60
C GLN A 162 -10.47 -4.30 1.44
N TYR A 163 -11.76 -4.64 1.33
CA TYR A 163 -12.85 -3.67 1.18
C TYR A 163 -12.66 -2.71 0.00
N ASN A 164 -12.49 -3.27 -1.19
CA ASN A 164 -12.50 -2.58 -2.49
C ASN A 164 -13.58 -3.21 -3.40
N TYR A 165 -13.65 -2.82 -4.68
CA TYR A 165 -14.69 -3.26 -5.63
C TYR A 165 -14.12 -4.07 -6.79
N LEU A 166 -13.26 -5.04 -6.49
CA LEU A 166 -12.44 -5.74 -7.46
C LEU A 166 -13.24 -6.32 -8.64
N MET A 167 -14.43 -6.88 -8.40
CA MET A 167 -15.26 -7.53 -9.42
C MET A 167 -16.48 -6.71 -9.87
N ARG A 168 -16.61 -5.45 -9.44
CA ARG A 168 -17.75 -4.59 -9.83
C ARG A 168 -17.88 -4.42 -11.35
N LYS A 169 -16.77 -4.50 -12.09
CA LYS A 169 -16.76 -4.53 -13.55
C LYS A 169 -16.33 -5.90 -14.03
N LYS A 170 -17.12 -6.48 -14.93
CA LYS A 170 -16.81 -7.78 -15.54
C LYS A 170 -15.44 -7.71 -16.22
N ILE A 171 -14.61 -8.71 -15.93
CA ILE A 171 -13.27 -8.82 -16.53
C ILE A 171 -13.41 -8.84 -18.04
N SER A 172 -12.82 -7.83 -18.69
CA SER A 172 -13.00 -7.60 -20.11
C SER A 172 -11.97 -8.36 -20.95
N ASN A 173 -10.85 -8.76 -20.34
CA ASN A 173 -9.77 -9.50 -20.96
C ASN A 173 -8.83 -10.11 -19.89
N SER A 174 -7.93 -11.00 -20.31
CA SER A 174 -6.97 -11.69 -19.42
C SER A 174 -5.84 -10.81 -18.86
N SER A 175 -5.82 -9.50 -19.13
CA SER A 175 -4.75 -8.60 -18.67
C SER A 175 -4.99 -8.05 -17.27
N GLU A 176 -6.21 -8.17 -16.73
CA GLU A 176 -6.62 -7.66 -15.40
C GLU A 176 -6.26 -8.66 -14.29
N ARG A 177 -4.98 -9.06 -14.21
CA ARG A 177 -4.46 -10.09 -13.29
C ARG A 177 -3.33 -9.60 -12.41
N LEU A 178 -3.26 -10.14 -11.20
CA LEU A 178 -2.12 -10.01 -10.29
C LEU A 178 -1.16 -11.18 -10.52
N PHE A 179 0.09 -10.87 -10.87
CA PHE A 179 1.12 -11.86 -11.21
C PHE A 179 2.51 -11.36 -10.84
N GLY A 180 3.48 -12.27 -10.81
CA GLY A 180 4.91 -11.93 -10.72
C GLY A 180 5.39 -11.32 -9.39
N LEU A 181 4.53 -11.21 -8.37
CA LEU A 181 4.92 -10.72 -7.03
C LEU A 181 5.57 -11.84 -6.21
N THR A 182 6.72 -12.33 -6.65
CA THR A 182 7.39 -13.50 -6.08
C THR A 182 7.86 -13.29 -4.64
N LYS A 183 8.03 -12.04 -4.18
CA LYS A 183 8.41 -11.70 -2.79
C LYS A 183 7.21 -11.54 -1.85
N LEU A 184 5.99 -11.60 -2.37
CA LEU A 184 4.79 -11.35 -1.58
C LEU A 184 4.64 -12.45 -0.53
N GLU A 185 4.46 -12.03 0.73
CA GLU A 185 4.28 -12.90 1.89
C GLU A 185 2.84 -12.84 2.40
N VAL A 186 2.19 -11.68 2.31
CA VAL A 186 0.81 -11.46 2.74
C VAL A 186 0.02 -10.77 1.64
N LEU A 187 -1.09 -11.38 1.25
CA LEU A 187 -2.08 -10.84 0.32
C LEU A 187 -3.45 -10.84 0.98
N ASP A 188 -4.01 -9.66 1.21
CA ASP A 188 -5.33 -9.52 1.83
C ASP A 188 -6.33 -8.93 0.82
N PHE A 189 -7.22 -9.77 0.33
CA PHE A 189 -8.31 -9.46 -0.60
C PHE A 189 -9.68 -9.58 0.06
N ASN A 190 -9.73 -9.53 1.39
CA ASN A 190 -10.95 -9.63 2.17
C ASN A 190 -11.99 -8.58 1.75
N GLY A 191 -13.28 -8.90 1.74
CA GLY A 191 -14.31 -7.85 1.67
C GLY A 191 -14.45 -7.19 0.30
N ASN A 192 -14.00 -7.85 -0.77
CA ASN A 192 -14.10 -7.35 -2.14
C ASN A 192 -15.36 -7.93 -2.80
N ASP A 193 -16.52 -7.35 -2.48
CA ASP A 193 -17.85 -7.73 -2.98
C ASP A 193 -17.82 -8.32 -4.41
N ASP A 194 -18.60 -9.37 -4.65
CA ASP A 194 -18.77 -10.08 -5.94
C ASP A 194 -17.57 -10.93 -6.43
N ILE A 195 -16.54 -11.21 -5.63
CA ILE A 195 -15.56 -12.26 -6.00
C ILE A 195 -16.18 -13.65 -5.82
N SER A 196 -16.39 -14.37 -6.93
CA SER A 196 -16.71 -15.80 -6.93
C SER A 196 -15.46 -16.70 -7.08
N ASN A 197 -15.64 -18.02 -6.93
CA ASN A 197 -14.57 -19.01 -7.15
C ASN A 197 -13.94 -18.95 -8.55
N GLY A 198 -14.76 -18.69 -9.59
CA GLY A 198 -14.25 -18.56 -10.95
C GLY A 198 -13.44 -17.28 -11.15
N ASP A 199 -13.83 -16.22 -10.44
CA ASP A 199 -13.23 -14.92 -10.57
C ASP A 199 -11.83 -14.89 -9.92
N ILE A 200 -11.63 -15.52 -8.75
CA ILE A 200 -10.31 -15.51 -8.09
C ILE A 200 -9.22 -16.17 -8.94
N LEU A 201 -9.53 -17.29 -9.61
CA LEU A 201 -8.59 -17.97 -10.51
C LEU A 201 -8.36 -17.19 -11.80
N SER A 202 -9.31 -16.34 -12.19
CA SER A 202 -9.14 -15.46 -13.35
C SER A 202 -8.18 -14.31 -13.04
N ILE A 203 -8.16 -13.79 -11.81
CA ILE A 203 -7.35 -12.63 -11.44
C ILE A 203 -6.04 -12.97 -10.73
N LEU A 204 -5.93 -14.12 -10.07
CA LEU A 204 -4.71 -14.56 -9.40
C LEU A 204 -4.06 -15.70 -10.17
N ASN A 205 -2.73 -15.64 -10.29
CA ASN A 205 -1.93 -16.80 -10.63
C ASN A 205 -1.19 -17.26 -9.38
N LEU A 206 -1.82 -18.13 -8.57
CA LEU A 206 -1.29 -18.53 -7.26
C LEU A 206 0.11 -19.16 -7.34
N ASN A 207 0.46 -19.77 -8.48
CA ASN A 207 1.78 -20.33 -8.72
C ASN A 207 2.91 -19.28 -8.74
N ASP A 208 2.59 -18.01 -8.96
CA ASP A 208 3.59 -16.93 -8.98
C ASP A 208 3.96 -16.46 -7.57
N PHE A 209 3.11 -16.70 -6.56
CA PHE A 209 3.31 -16.23 -5.19
C PHE A 209 4.07 -17.26 -4.34
N ILE A 210 5.27 -17.62 -4.77
CA ILE A 210 6.08 -18.70 -4.18
C ILE A 210 6.49 -18.49 -2.71
N ASN A 211 6.47 -17.26 -2.21
CA ASN A 211 6.81 -16.90 -0.82
C ASN A 211 5.60 -16.51 0.02
N LEU A 212 4.38 -16.68 -0.51
CA LEU A 212 3.16 -16.30 0.17
C LEU A 212 2.95 -17.20 1.38
N LYS A 213 2.65 -16.57 2.51
CA LYS A 213 2.39 -17.20 3.82
C LYS A 213 0.94 -17.02 4.24
N GLU A 214 0.35 -15.89 3.87
CA GLU A 214 -1.02 -15.55 4.22
C GLU A 214 -1.77 -15.03 3.00
N LEU A 215 -2.97 -15.58 2.80
CA LEU A 215 -3.92 -15.18 1.77
C LEU A 215 -5.28 -15.05 2.42
N ASP A 216 -5.70 -13.82 2.73
CA ASP A 216 -7.05 -13.57 3.23
C ASP A 216 -8.01 -13.30 2.07
N LEU A 217 -9.04 -14.14 2.01
CA LEU A 217 -10.11 -14.12 1.03
C LEU A 217 -11.48 -14.14 1.72
N SER A 218 -11.55 -13.99 3.04
CA SER A 218 -12.83 -13.87 3.76
C SER A 218 -13.63 -12.66 3.28
N TYR A 219 -14.93 -12.58 3.58
CA TYR A 219 -15.74 -11.40 3.19
C TYR A 219 -15.92 -11.23 1.68
N ASN A 220 -15.81 -12.33 0.95
CA ASN A 220 -16.14 -12.44 -0.47
C ASN A 220 -17.27 -13.46 -0.70
N GLN A 221 -17.87 -13.44 -1.89
CA GLN A 221 -18.99 -14.32 -2.27
C GLN A 221 -18.53 -15.71 -2.74
N PHE A 222 -17.55 -16.29 -2.04
CA PHE A 222 -17.22 -17.69 -2.23
C PHE A 222 -18.42 -18.51 -1.79
N GLY A 223 -19.14 -19.10 -2.76
CA GLY A 223 -20.24 -20.02 -2.46
C GLY A 223 -19.74 -21.09 -1.47
N SER A 224 -20.63 -21.61 -0.64
CA SER A 224 -20.36 -22.56 0.46
C SER A 224 -19.68 -23.88 0.06
N SER A 225 -19.20 -24.00 -1.19
CA SER A 225 -18.58 -25.16 -1.83
C SER A 225 -17.31 -24.81 -2.63
N GLY A 226 -16.65 -23.68 -2.34
CA GLY A 226 -15.44 -23.26 -3.04
C GLY A 226 -14.14 -23.81 -2.46
N THR A 227 -13.65 -24.93 -2.98
CA THR A 227 -12.25 -25.33 -2.75
C THR A 227 -11.33 -24.42 -3.58
N ILE A 228 -10.51 -23.60 -2.93
CA ILE A 228 -9.45 -22.86 -3.61
C ILE A 228 -8.31 -23.85 -3.92
N TYR A 229 -8.13 -24.19 -5.19
CA TYR A 229 -7.02 -25.03 -5.64
C TYR A 229 -5.75 -24.18 -5.81
N GLY A 230 -4.60 -24.68 -5.33
CA GLY A 230 -3.30 -24.03 -5.56
C GLY A 230 -2.70 -23.27 -4.36
N VAL A 231 -3.33 -23.36 -3.19
CA VAL A 231 -2.76 -22.88 -1.92
C VAL A 231 -1.91 -23.99 -1.29
N SER A 232 -0.64 -23.69 -0.99
CA SER A 232 0.26 -24.47 -0.12
C SER A 232 -0.47 -24.88 1.18
N PRO A 233 -0.22 -26.08 1.73
CA PRO A 233 -0.88 -26.54 2.95
C PRO A 233 -0.65 -25.69 4.21
N GLU A 234 0.16 -24.63 4.14
CA GLU A 234 0.45 -23.72 5.26
C GLU A 234 -0.40 -22.44 5.28
N PHE A 235 -1.32 -22.23 4.32
CA PHE A 235 -2.16 -21.03 4.30
C PHE A 235 -3.28 -21.07 5.34
N ILE A 236 -3.34 -20.04 6.19
CA ILE A 236 -4.52 -19.74 6.99
C ILE A 236 -5.51 -19.03 6.09
N ILE A 237 -6.49 -19.78 5.57
CA ILE A 237 -7.68 -19.19 4.96
C ILE A 237 -8.65 -18.97 6.11
N TYR A 238 -9.02 -17.73 6.38
CA TYR A 238 -10.13 -17.43 7.27
C TYR A 238 -11.42 -17.59 6.46
N PRO A 239 -12.33 -18.52 6.78
CA PRO A 239 -13.72 -18.44 6.35
C PRO A 239 -14.49 -17.67 7.44
N TYR A 240 -15.64 -17.11 7.09
CA TYR A 240 -16.37 -16.21 7.98
C TYR A 240 -16.65 -16.72 9.41
N SER A 241 -16.67 -15.73 10.31
CA SER A 241 -17.16 -15.67 11.68
C SER A 241 -17.81 -16.92 12.28
N LEU A 242 -17.09 -17.55 13.20
CA LEU A 242 -17.63 -17.89 14.52
C LEU A 242 -16.48 -17.86 15.51
N LEU A 243 -16.60 -16.99 16.52
CA LEU A 243 -15.87 -17.06 17.78
C LEU A 243 -16.13 -18.44 18.41
N ILE A 244 -15.39 -19.46 18.01
CA ILE A 244 -15.32 -20.72 18.74
C ILE A 244 -13.85 -21.13 18.79
N SER A 245 -13.27 -20.94 19.96
CA SER A 245 -12.00 -21.54 20.35
C SER A 245 -12.05 -23.05 20.12
N PHE A 246 -11.16 -23.64 19.34
CA PHE A 246 -10.80 -25.05 19.56
C PHE A 246 -9.31 -25.34 19.35
N SER A 247 -8.82 -26.01 20.40
CA SER A 247 -7.50 -26.54 20.71
C SER A 247 -6.75 -27.24 19.57
N CYS A 248 -5.44 -26.97 19.55
CA CYS A 248 -4.37 -27.45 18.67
C CYS A 248 -4.04 -28.97 18.81
N ALA A 249 -5.03 -29.86 18.91
CA ALA A 249 -4.78 -31.24 19.34
C ALA A 249 -4.85 -32.33 18.25
N LEU A 250 -5.47 -32.09 17.09
CA LEU A 250 -5.56 -33.13 16.05
C LEU A 250 -5.29 -32.53 14.68
N LEU A 251 -4.09 -32.78 14.13
CA LEU A 251 -3.81 -33.07 12.71
C LEU A 251 -2.30 -33.00 12.45
N CYS A 252 -1.51 -33.77 13.22
CA CYS A 252 -0.28 -34.32 12.68
C CYS A 252 -0.64 -35.59 11.89
N MET A 253 0.02 -35.76 10.73
CA MET A 253 0.05 -36.96 9.88
C MET A 253 -1.02 -37.09 8.78
N SER A 254 -0.85 -36.37 7.67
CA SER A 254 -0.69 -36.93 6.31
C SER A 254 -0.75 -35.83 5.25
N ARG A 255 0.14 -35.90 4.25
CA ARG A 255 0.13 -35.01 3.07
C ARG A 255 -1.23 -35.11 2.37
N SER A 256 -1.77 -33.96 1.96
CA SER A 256 -3.14 -33.71 1.45
C SER A 256 -4.26 -33.90 2.49
N VAL A 257 -4.73 -32.78 3.06
CA VAL A 257 -5.95 -32.73 3.86
C VAL A 257 -7.09 -32.26 2.95
N PRO A 258 -8.18 -33.03 2.78
CA PRO A 258 -9.39 -32.51 2.17
C PRO A 258 -10.04 -31.50 3.13
N VAL A 259 -10.27 -30.28 2.66
CA VAL A 259 -11.05 -29.29 3.40
C VAL A 259 -12.51 -29.77 3.40
N ILE A 260 -12.94 -30.43 4.48
CA ILE A 260 -14.34 -30.81 4.68
C ILE A 260 -15.03 -29.64 5.36
N LEU A 261 -15.77 -28.85 4.58
CA LEU A 261 -16.72 -27.87 5.10
C LEU A 261 -18.05 -28.59 5.38
N LEU A 262 -18.48 -28.60 6.64
CA LEU A 262 -19.77 -29.16 7.03
C LEU A 262 -20.91 -28.28 6.49
N PRO A 263 -22.05 -28.87 6.08
CA PRO A 263 -23.17 -28.12 5.51
C PRO A 263 -23.80 -27.20 6.55
N ALA A 264 -24.16 -25.98 6.12
CA ALA A 264 -24.98 -25.07 6.90
C ALA A 264 -26.37 -25.67 7.12
N LEU A 265 -26.85 -25.68 8.37
CA LEU A 265 -28.25 -25.98 8.67
C LEU A 265 -29.13 -24.79 8.23
N PRO A 266 -30.37 -25.06 7.76
CA PRO A 266 -31.26 -24.00 7.32
C PRO A 266 -31.73 -23.15 8.50
N TYR A 267 -31.75 -21.84 8.29
CA TYR A 267 -32.31 -20.85 9.21
C TYR A 267 -33.82 -21.07 9.38
N HIS A 268 -34.28 -21.14 10.63
CA HIS A 268 -35.65 -20.84 11.04
C HIS A 268 -35.64 -19.50 11.80
#